data_AF-A0A522L1Z9-F1
#
_entry.id   AF-A0A522L1Z9-F1
#
_cell.length_a   1.000
_cell.length_b   1.000
_cell.length_c   1.000
_cell.angle_alpha   90.00
_cell.angle_beta   90.00
_cell.angle_gamma   90.00
#
_symmetry.space_group_name_H-M   'P 1'
#
loop_
_entity.id
_entity.type
_entity.pdbx_description
1 polymer ?
#
loop_
_entity_poly.entity_id
_entity_poly.type
_entity_poly.pdbx_seq_one_letter_code
_entity_poly.pdbx_strand_id
1 'polypeptide(L)'
;MNTNTNTNIDTIKAGIASAEASIAKAQPLADKLAAMQAAAASIKEATETLGILRNRLAEAEQAERNRAAVLQRYSVQSIRSTHEGPAHRHTVTFNERWAGPSGPEVSTHVLALDGLSPELLAVVLAAPNMLPTYILALDSDPGQAVRKHAQAVRRGYLSV
;
A
#
# COMPACT_ATOMS: atom_id res chain seq x y z
N MET A 1 56.72 52.83 39.70
CA MET A 1 55.45 53.03 38.97
C MET A 1 55.44 52.10 37.78
N ASN A 2 54.51 51.14 37.78
CA ASN A 2 54.46 49.95 36.91
C ASN A 2 53.46 50.19 35.74
N THR A 3 53.67 51.26 34.98
CA THR A 3 52.72 51.74 33.97
C THR A 3 52.64 50.84 32.74
N ASN A 4 53.74 50.23 32.33
CA ASN A 4 53.81 49.36 31.14
C ASN A 4 52.98 48.06 31.28
N THR A 5 52.85 47.53 32.48
CA THR A 5 52.12 46.28 32.78
C THR A 5 50.60 46.50 32.80
N ASN A 6 50.15 47.67 33.26
CA ASN A 6 48.74 48.04 33.22
C ASN A 6 48.23 48.26 31.78
N THR A 7 49.03 48.91 30.93
CA THR A 7 48.67 49.12 29.51
C THR A 7 48.50 47.79 28.77
N ASN A 8 49.37 46.81 29.04
CA ASN A 8 49.26 45.48 28.43
C ASN A 8 48.00 44.72 28.90
N ILE A 9 47.66 44.80 30.19
CA ILE A 9 46.46 44.17 30.74
C ILE A 9 45.19 44.78 30.13
N ASP A 10 45.13 46.11 29.97
CA ASP A 10 43.98 46.78 29.40
C ASP A 10 43.80 46.47 27.91
N THR A 11 44.91 46.30 27.18
CA THR A 11 44.88 45.89 25.77
C THR A 11 44.36 44.45 25.62
N ILE A 12 44.78 43.54 26.51
CA ILE A 12 44.28 42.17 26.55
C ILE A 12 42.78 42.14 26.88
N LYS A 13 42.31 42.93 27.85
CA LYS A 13 40.88 43.02 28.19
C LYS A 13 40.04 43.54 27.02
N ALA A 14 40.53 44.57 26.31
CA ALA A 14 39.86 45.08 25.12
C ALA A 14 39.80 44.02 23.99
N GLY A 15 40.88 43.23 23.83
CA GLY A 15 40.92 42.10 22.89
C GLY A 15 39.89 41.02 23.24
N ILE A 16 39.77 40.65 24.51
CA ILE A 16 38.77 39.68 24.99
C ILE A 16 37.35 40.18 24.72
N ALA A 17 37.04 41.43 25.07
CA ALA A 17 35.71 42.00 24.84
C ALA A 17 35.34 42.06 23.34
N SER A 18 36.32 42.33 22.46
CA SER A 18 36.12 42.30 21.01
C SER A 18 35.86 40.89 20.47
N ALA A 19 36.57 39.89 21.01
CA ALA A 19 36.36 38.49 20.68
C ALA A 19 34.98 37.99 21.14
N GLU A 20 34.58 38.32 22.37
CA GLU A 20 33.25 38.00 22.91
C GLU A 20 32.12 38.63 22.08
N ALA A 21 32.27 39.89 21.67
CA ALA A 21 31.31 40.57 20.80
C ALA A 21 31.20 39.91 19.41
N SER A 22 32.32 39.41 18.88
CA SER A 22 32.36 38.69 17.61
C SER A 22 31.70 37.32 17.72
N ILE A 23 31.93 36.60 18.83
CA ILE A 23 31.26 35.33 19.15
C ILE A 23 29.76 35.53 19.30
N ALA A 24 29.34 36.57 20.04
CA ALA A 24 27.92 36.88 20.24
C ALA A 24 27.18 37.18 18.93
N LYS A 25 27.87 37.77 17.93
CA LYS A 25 27.34 37.99 16.58
C LYS A 25 27.30 36.71 15.74
N ALA A 26 28.25 35.80 15.94
CA ALA A 26 28.34 34.55 15.18
C ALA A 26 27.37 33.47 15.68
N GLN A 27 27.08 33.42 16.98
CA GLN A 27 26.19 32.44 17.60
C GLN A 27 24.82 32.30 16.90
N PRO A 28 24.06 33.38 16.61
CA PRO A 28 22.77 33.25 15.93
C PRO A 28 22.87 32.75 14.48
N LEU A 29 24.02 32.92 13.82
CA LEU A 29 24.25 32.35 12.48
C LEU A 29 24.48 30.83 12.56
N ALA A 30 25.19 30.37 13.60
CA ALA A 30 25.38 28.94 13.85
C ALA A 30 24.05 28.25 14.15
N ASP A 31 23.18 28.86 14.97
CA ASP A 31 21.86 28.32 15.29
C ASP A 31 20.96 28.22 14.05
N LYS A 32 21.00 29.24 13.18
CA LYS A 32 20.27 29.21 11.88
C LYS A 32 20.80 28.13 10.95
N LEU A 33 22.10 27.92 10.88
CA LEU A 33 22.69 26.85 10.09
C LEU A 33 22.27 25.47 10.61
N ALA A 34 22.25 25.26 11.93
CA ALA A 34 21.77 24.03 12.53
C ALA A 34 20.28 23.79 12.20
N ALA A 35 19.44 24.83 12.31
CA ALA A 35 18.03 24.74 11.93
C ALA A 35 17.84 24.44 10.43
N MET A 36 18.66 25.04 9.55
CA MET A 36 18.63 24.75 8.11
C MET A 36 19.07 23.31 7.80
N GLN A 37 20.07 22.78 8.51
CA GLN A 37 20.50 21.38 8.37
C GLN A 37 19.40 20.40 8.79
N ALA A 38 18.70 20.69 9.91
CA ALA A 38 17.55 19.90 10.33
C ALA A 38 16.41 19.95 9.31
N ALA A 39 16.12 21.13 8.75
CA ALA A 39 15.13 21.28 7.68
C ALA A 39 15.53 20.51 6.41
N ALA A 40 16.81 20.54 6.01
CA ALA A 40 17.31 19.78 4.87
C ALA A 40 17.18 18.26 5.06
N ALA A 41 17.45 17.76 6.28
CA ALA A 41 17.24 16.35 6.61
C ALA A 41 15.75 15.96 6.49
N SER A 42 14.85 16.79 7.01
CA SER A 42 13.41 16.56 6.89
C SER A 42 12.92 16.58 5.44
N ILE A 43 13.44 17.49 4.60
CA ILE A 43 13.12 17.52 3.16
C ILE A 43 13.61 16.24 2.46
N LYS A 44 14.79 15.73 2.83
CA LYS A 44 15.31 14.47 2.28
C LYS A 44 14.39 13.30 2.63
N GLU A 45 14.02 13.15 3.89
CA GLU A 45 13.08 12.10 4.34
C GLU A 45 11.72 12.22 3.65
N ALA A 46 11.19 13.44 3.52
CA ALA A 46 9.93 13.69 2.82
C ALA A 46 10.02 13.31 1.34
N THR A 47 11.16 13.58 0.69
CA THR A 47 11.39 13.23 -0.72
C THR A 47 11.48 11.71 -0.92
N GLU A 48 12.17 11.01 -0.02
CA GLU A 48 12.25 9.53 -0.02
C GLU A 48 10.86 8.92 0.17
N THR A 49 10.11 9.42 1.16
CA THR A 49 8.72 9.00 1.41
C THR A 49 7.83 9.24 0.18
N LEU A 50 7.97 10.39 -0.46
CA LEU A 50 7.21 10.73 -1.66
C LEU A 50 7.58 9.82 -2.84
N GLY A 51 8.85 9.41 -2.97
CA GLY A 51 9.29 8.40 -3.93
C GLY A 51 8.61 7.04 -3.71
N ILE A 52 8.56 6.58 -2.46
CA ILE A 52 7.88 5.32 -2.10
C ILE A 52 6.39 5.41 -2.43
N LEU A 53 5.73 6.52 -2.09
CA LEU A 53 4.30 6.70 -2.36
C LEU A 53 3.99 6.74 -3.85
N ARG A 54 4.85 7.36 -4.67
CA ARG A 54 4.70 7.36 -6.14
C ARG A 54 4.81 5.96 -6.72
N ASN A 55 5.75 5.15 -6.24
CA ASN A 55 5.88 3.75 -6.69
C ASN A 55 4.64 2.93 -6.31
N ARG A 56 4.16 3.07 -5.07
CA ARG A 56 2.94 2.41 -4.61
C ARG A 56 1.70 2.84 -5.40
N LEU A 57 1.62 4.11 -5.79
CA LEU A 57 0.54 4.62 -6.64
C LEU A 57 0.60 3.97 -8.04
N ALA A 58 1.78 3.93 -8.65
CA ALA A 58 1.96 3.31 -9.97
C ALA A 58 1.58 1.80 -9.97
N GLU A 59 1.96 1.08 -8.91
CA GLU A 59 1.55 -0.32 -8.70
C GLU A 59 0.03 -0.46 -8.56
N ALA A 60 -0.60 0.41 -7.76
CA ALA A 60 -2.05 0.41 -7.57
C ALA A 60 -2.81 0.75 -8.87
N GLU A 61 -2.36 1.74 -9.62
CA GLU A 61 -2.93 2.10 -10.93
C GLU A 61 -2.79 0.96 -11.95
N GLN A 62 -1.66 0.25 -11.94
CA GLN A 62 -1.48 -0.93 -12.79
C GLN A 62 -2.39 -2.07 -12.36
N ALA A 63 -2.53 -2.32 -11.06
CA ALA A 63 -3.44 -3.34 -10.53
C ALA A 63 -4.89 -3.04 -10.90
N GLU A 64 -5.33 -1.77 -10.84
CA GLU A 64 -6.68 -1.38 -11.22
C GLU A 64 -6.91 -1.50 -12.73
N ARG A 65 -5.93 -1.13 -13.56
CA ARG A 65 -5.98 -1.39 -15.01
C ARG A 65 -6.10 -2.87 -15.33
N ASN A 66 -5.33 -3.71 -14.65
CA ASN A 66 -5.43 -5.17 -14.80
C ASN A 66 -6.81 -5.69 -14.37
N ARG A 67 -7.32 -5.21 -13.24
CA ARG A 67 -8.66 -5.55 -12.74
C ARG A 67 -9.75 -5.17 -13.74
N ALA A 68 -9.71 -3.94 -14.28
CA ALA A 68 -10.66 -3.48 -15.27
C ALA A 68 -10.61 -4.31 -16.56
N ALA A 69 -9.42 -4.66 -17.04
CA ALA A 69 -9.24 -5.54 -18.20
C ALA A 69 -9.82 -6.95 -17.95
N VAL A 70 -9.59 -7.51 -16.76
CA VAL A 70 -10.16 -8.81 -16.36
C VAL A 70 -11.68 -8.75 -16.27
N LEU A 71 -12.27 -7.68 -15.72
CA LEU A 71 -13.73 -7.50 -15.66
C LEU A 71 -14.38 -7.36 -17.05
N GLN A 72 -13.68 -6.81 -18.04
CA GLN A 72 -14.16 -6.77 -19.43
C GLN A 72 -14.05 -8.14 -20.12
N ARG A 73 -13.03 -8.91 -19.76
CA ARG A 73 -12.70 -10.19 -20.41
C ARG A 73 -13.47 -11.36 -19.81
N TYR A 74 -13.71 -11.35 -18.50
CA TYR A 74 -14.31 -12.45 -17.77
C TYR A 74 -15.72 -12.10 -17.28
N SER A 75 -16.58 -13.11 -17.24
CA SER A 75 -17.91 -13.02 -16.63
C SER A 75 -18.21 -14.31 -15.86
N VAL A 76 -18.96 -14.20 -14.77
CA VAL A 76 -19.43 -15.38 -14.03
C VAL A 76 -20.63 -15.99 -14.76
N GLN A 77 -20.53 -17.26 -15.14
CA GLN A 77 -21.64 -18.03 -15.68
C GLN A 77 -22.47 -18.69 -14.57
N SER A 78 -21.81 -19.31 -13.58
CA SER A 78 -22.49 -19.88 -12.41
C SER A 78 -21.53 -20.12 -11.25
N ILE A 79 -22.06 -20.19 -10.03
CA ILE A 79 -21.35 -20.64 -8.84
C ILE A 79 -22.12 -21.83 -8.28
N ARG A 80 -21.47 -22.99 -8.17
CA ARG A 80 -22.11 -24.26 -7.78
C ARG A 80 -21.26 -25.00 -6.75
N SER A 81 -21.90 -25.82 -5.92
CA SER A 81 -21.17 -26.75 -5.07
C SER A 81 -20.73 -27.97 -5.90
N THR A 82 -19.51 -28.47 -5.70
CA THR A 82 -19.02 -29.65 -6.41
C THR A 82 -19.45 -30.98 -5.80
N HIS A 83 -19.94 -31.00 -4.56
CA HIS A 83 -20.39 -32.22 -3.87
C HIS A 83 -21.57 -31.95 -2.93
N GLU A 84 -22.51 -32.88 -2.84
CA GLU A 84 -23.48 -32.97 -1.74
C GLU A 84 -22.80 -33.66 -0.54
N GLY A 85 -22.34 -32.87 0.45
CA GLY A 85 -21.72 -33.36 1.67
C GLY A 85 -21.15 -32.22 2.53
N PRO A 86 -20.82 -32.45 3.82
CA PRO A 86 -20.58 -31.41 4.83
C PRO A 86 -19.38 -30.48 4.56
N ALA A 87 -18.57 -30.74 3.53
CA ALA A 87 -17.45 -29.92 3.07
C ALA A 87 -17.75 -29.31 1.68
N HIS A 88 -18.84 -28.54 1.56
CA HIS A 88 -19.28 -27.95 0.30
C HIS A 88 -18.25 -26.95 -0.26
N ARG A 89 -17.37 -27.41 -1.15
CA ARG A 89 -16.50 -26.55 -1.96
C ARG A 89 -17.31 -25.98 -3.12
N HIS A 90 -17.18 -24.67 -3.34
CA HIS A 90 -17.84 -23.99 -4.45
C HIS A 90 -16.88 -23.85 -5.61
N THR A 91 -17.33 -24.19 -6.80
CA THR A 91 -16.67 -23.83 -8.04
C THR A 91 -17.41 -22.69 -8.73
N VAL A 92 -16.63 -21.85 -9.37
CA VAL A 92 -17.08 -20.76 -10.21
C VAL A 92 -16.78 -21.14 -11.65
N THR A 93 -17.82 -21.10 -12.48
CA THR A 93 -17.70 -21.21 -13.93
C THR A 93 -17.58 -19.81 -14.50
N PHE A 94 -16.44 -19.50 -15.12
CA PHE A 94 -16.19 -18.26 -15.82
C PHE A 94 -16.29 -18.45 -17.32
N ASN A 95 -16.83 -17.44 -18.01
CA ASN A 95 -16.67 -17.28 -19.45
C ASN A 95 -15.63 -16.20 -19.70
N GLU A 96 -14.59 -16.54 -20.43
CA GLU A 96 -13.53 -15.64 -20.88
C GLU A 96 -13.74 -15.33 -22.37
N ARG A 97 -13.87 -14.05 -22.69
CA ARG A 97 -13.97 -13.56 -24.07
C ARG A 97 -12.60 -13.20 -24.59
N TRP A 98 -12.29 -13.56 -25.83
CA TRP A 98 -11.08 -13.09 -26.50
C TRP A 98 -11.32 -12.91 -28.00
N ALA A 99 -10.47 -12.10 -28.63
CA ALA A 99 -10.54 -11.85 -30.06
C ALA A 99 -9.79 -12.96 -30.80
N GLY A 100 -10.55 -13.91 -31.34
CA GLY A 100 -10.02 -14.97 -32.19
C GLY A 100 -9.76 -14.50 -33.62
N PRO A 101 -9.00 -15.27 -34.41
CA PRO A 101 -8.70 -14.94 -35.80
C PRO A 101 -9.95 -14.89 -36.70
N SER A 102 -11.07 -15.50 -36.27
CA SER A 102 -12.33 -15.54 -37.01
C SER A 102 -13.48 -14.76 -36.35
N GLY A 103 -13.23 -14.06 -35.24
CA GLY A 103 -14.26 -13.34 -34.47
C GLY A 103 -14.13 -13.51 -32.96
N PRO A 104 -15.08 -12.97 -32.17
CA PRO A 104 -15.06 -13.12 -30.72
C PRO A 104 -15.29 -14.59 -30.33
N GLU A 105 -14.35 -15.15 -29.58
CA GLU A 105 -14.40 -16.51 -29.06
C GLU A 105 -14.63 -16.49 -27.53
N VAL A 106 -15.27 -17.53 -27.01
CA VAL A 106 -15.58 -17.68 -25.59
C VAL A 106 -15.03 -19.02 -25.10
N SER A 107 -14.13 -18.98 -24.14
CA SER A 107 -13.67 -20.15 -23.39
C SER A 107 -14.36 -20.21 -22.02
N THR A 108 -14.60 -21.43 -21.53
CA THR A 108 -15.21 -21.65 -20.22
C THR A 108 -14.18 -22.27 -19.28
N HIS A 109 -14.04 -21.69 -18.09
CA HIS A 109 -13.09 -22.12 -17.06
C HIS A 109 -13.83 -22.42 -15.76
N VAL A 110 -13.52 -23.55 -15.12
CA VAL A 110 -14.09 -23.93 -13.83
C VAL A 110 -13.00 -23.89 -12.77
N LEU A 111 -13.15 -23.01 -11.79
CA LEU A 111 -12.15 -22.77 -10.75
C LEU A 111 -12.79 -22.83 -9.36
N ALA A 112 -12.03 -23.24 -8.35
CA ALA A 112 -12.53 -23.26 -6.97
C ALA A 112 -12.61 -21.84 -6.38
N LEU A 113 -13.72 -21.50 -5.74
CA LEU A 113 -14.00 -20.17 -5.17
C LEU A 113 -12.98 -19.78 -4.10
N ASP A 114 -12.49 -20.74 -3.32
CA ASP A 114 -11.50 -20.55 -2.24
C ASP A 114 -10.05 -20.39 -2.73
N GLY A 115 -9.82 -20.59 -4.03
CA GLY A 115 -8.50 -20.54 -4.68
C GLY A 115 -8.42 -19.51 -5.80
N LEU A 116 -9.39 -18.61 -5.94
CA LEU A 116 -9.37 -17.58 -6.97
C LEU A 116 -8.24 -16.57 -6.74
N SER A 117 -7.63 -16.12 -7.84
CA SER A 117 -6.75 -14.95 -7.80
C SER A 117 -7.55 -13.69 -7.44
N PRO A 118 -6.90 -12.62 -6.93
CA PRO A 118 -7.58 -11.36 -6.61
C PRO A 118 -8.41 -10.78 -7.76
N GLU A 119 -7.94 -10.93 -8.99
CA GLU A 119 -8.59 -10.42 -10.20
C GLU A 119 -9.85 -11.23 -10.54
N LEU A 120 -9.80 -12.56 -10.45
CA LEU A 120 -10.98 -13.40 -10.69
C LEU A 120 -11.99 -13.31 -9.54
N LEU A 121 -11.51 -13.11 -8.31
CA LEU A 121 -12.39 -12.79 -7.19
C LEU A 121 -13.12 -11.46 -7.43
N ALA A 122 -12.47 -10.46 -8.01
CA ALA A 122 -13.13 -9.21 -8.39
C ALA A 122 -14.30 -9.42 -9.36
N VAL A 123 -14.16 -10.33 -10.32
CA VAL A 123 -15.23 -10.71 -11.27
C VAL A 123 -16.41 -11.32 -10.54
N VAL A 124 -16.16 -12.18 -9.55
CA VAL A 124 -17.22 -12.76 -8.70
C VAL A 124 -17.91 -11.68 -7.87
N LEU A 125 -17.15 -10.79 -7.26
CA LEU A 125 -17.69 -9.71 -6.42
C LEU A 125 -18.43 -8.64 -7.23
N ALA A 126 -18.13 -8.48 -8.52
CA ALA A 126 -18.88 -7.64 -9.44
C ALA A 126 -20.25 -8.23 -9.82
N ALA A 127 -20.48 -9.52 -9.57
CA ALA A 127 -21.74 -10.22 -9.79
C ALA A 127 -22.26 -10.84 -8.47
N PRO A 128 -22.55 -10.03 -7.43
CA PRO A 128 -22.86 -10.54 -6.09
C PRO A 128 -24.16 -11.36 -6.05
N ASN A 129 -25.07 -11.14 -7.00
CA ASN A 129 -26.28 -11.95 -7.20
C ASN A 129 -26.00 -13.41 -7.59
N MET A 130 -24.79 -13.72 -8.09
CA MET A 130 -24.37 -15.08 -8.41
C MET A 130 -23.84 -15.83 -7.20
N LEU A 131 -23.53 -15.13 -6.10
CA LEU A 131 -23.06 -15.75 -4.87
C LEU A 131 -24.23 -16.45 -4.16
N PRO A 132 -24.03 -17.68 -3.67
CA PRO A 132 -25.01 -18.36 -2.86
C PRO A 132 -25.39 -17.56 -1.61
N THR A 133 -26.69 -17.49 -1.29
CA THR A 133 -27.23 -16.69 -0.18
C THR A 133 -26.59 -17.00 1.17
N TYR A 134 -26.27 -18.27 1.45
CA TYR A 134 -25.62 -18.64 2.72
C TYR A 134 -24.17 -18.16 2.79
N ILE A 135 -23.46 -17.95 1.66
CA ILE A 135 -22.15 -17.29 1.66
C ILE A 135 -22.35 -15.83 2.02
N LEU A 136 -23.30 -15.14 1.38
CA LEU A 136 -23.63 -13.75 1.67
C LEU A 136 -24.13 -13.53 3.12
N ALA A 137 -24.69 -14.57 3.77
CA ALA A 137 -25.11 -14.48 5.16
C ALA A 137 -23.94 -14.46 6.17
N LEU A 138 -22.71 -14.78 5.75
CA LEU A 138 -21.54 -14.79 6.63
C LEU A 138 -21.01 -13.40 6.99
N ASP A 139 -21.29 -12.40 6.14
CA ASP A 139 -20.89 -11.01 6.35
C ASP A 139 -21.72 -10.06 5.49
N SER A 140 -21.94 -8.84 5.98
CA SER A 140 -22.57 -7.77 5.20
C SER A 140 -21.73 -7.32 4.00
N ASP A 141 -20.40 -7.47 4.05
CA ASP A 141 -19.52 -7.23 2.91
C ASP A 141 -19.32 -8.52 2.09
N PRO A 142 -19.71 -8.57 0.81
CA PRO A 142 -19.57 -9.78 -0.02
C PRO A 142 -18.14 -10.31 -0.11
N GLY A 143 -17.13 -9.43 -0.09
CA GLY A 143 -15.73 -9.81 -0.11
C GLY A 143 -15.31 -10.54 1.16
N GLN A 144 -15.69 -10.01 2.32
CA GLN A 144 -15.47 -10.67 3.61
C GLN A 144 -16.29 -11.95 3.76
N ALA A 145 -17.50 -11.99 3.20
CA ALA A 145 -18.36 -13.17 3.21
C ALA A 145 -17.69 -14.34 2.46
N VAL A 146 -17.15 -14.08 1.26
CA VAL A 146 -16.37 -15.07 0.49
C VAL A 146 -15.09 -15.49 1.22
N ARG A 147 -14.38 -14.56 1.88
CA ARG A 147 -13.18 -14.90 2.68
C ARG A 147 -13.51 -15.80 3.87
N LYS A 148 -14.56 -15.48 4.62
CA LYS A 148 -15.03 -16.32 5.74
C LYS A 148 -15.45 -17.70 5.25
N HIS A 149 -16.14 -17.78 4.10
CA HIS A 149 -16.45 -19.06 3.47
C HIS A 149 -15.18 -19.85 3.11
N ALA A 150 -14.20 -19.22 2.46
CA ALA A 150 -12.94 -19.87 2.11
C ALA A 150 -12.16 -20.36 3.35
N GLN A 151 -12.18 -19.60 4.44
CA GLN A 151 -11.60 -20.02 5.73
C GLN A 151 -12.34 -21.22 6.34
N ALA A 152 -13.67 -21.22 6.30
CA ALA A 152 -14.49 -22.33 6.80
C ALA A 152 -14.24 -23.62 6.01
N VAL A 153 -14.20 -23.53 4.67
CA VAL A 153 -13.87 -24.65 3.78
C VAL A 153 -12.48 -25.21 4.13
N ARG A 154 -11.45 -24.36 4.25
CA ARG A 154 -10.08 -24.80 4.61
C ARG A 154 -9.98 -25.43 6.00
N ARG A 155 -10.76 -24.96 6.97
CA ARG A 155 -10.81 -25.54 8.33
C ARG A 155 -11.50 -26.90 8.37
N GLY A 156 -12.52 -27.12 7.54
CA GLY A 156 -13.18 -28.42 7.41
C GLY A 156 -12.26 -29.54 6.91
N TYR A 157 -11.12 -29.21 6.30
CA TYR A 157 -10.06 -30.16 5.93
C TYR A 157 -9.03 -30.42 7.04
N LEU A 158 -9.08 -29.71 8.17
CA LEU A 158 -8.18 -29.90 9.33
C LEU A 158 -8.82 -30.74 10.45
N SER A 159 -10.06 -31.22 10.28
CA SER A 159 -10.80 -32.00 11.28
C SER A 159 -11.03 -33.47 10.88
N VAL A 160 -10.18 -34.03 10.01
CA VAL A 160 -10.16 -35.47 9.67
C VAL A 160 -8.76 -36.00 9.87
#